data_AF-A0A7J7SC48-F1
#
_entry.id   AF-A0A7J7SC48-F1
#
_cell.length_a   1.000
_cell.length_b   1.000
_cell.length_c   1.000
_cell.angle_alpha   90.00
_cell.angle_beta   90.00
_cell.angle_gamma   90.00
#
_symmetry.space_group_name_H-M   'P 1'
#
loop_
_entity.id
_entity.type
_entity.pdbx_description
1 polymer ?
#
loop_
_entity_poly.entity_id
_entity_poly.type
_entity_poly.pdbx_seq_one_letter_code
_entity_poly.pdbx_strand_id
1 'polypeptide(L)'
;MAVTEKDLLLYDCMPWTRDAWASPCHSYPLVATRLVHSGSGCRSPSLGSDLTFATRTGSRQGIEMHLFRVETHRDLSTWTRILVQGCHAAAELIKEVSLGCTLNGQDVRLTVHYENGFTISRENGAPSSLLYRYPFERLKMSADDGIRNLYLDFGGPEGELTMDLHSCPKPIVFVLHTFLSAKVTRMGLLV
;
A
#
# COMPACT_ATOMS: atom_id res chain seq x y z
N MET A 1 -2.49 9.80 -16.94
CA MET A 1 -2.14 9.45 -15.55
C MET A 1 -1.66 10.70 -14.84
N ALA A 2 -2.05 10.90 -13.58
CA ALA A 2 -1.54 11.96 -12.71
C ALA A 2 -1.32 11.43 -11.30
N VAL A 3 -0.41 12.05 -10.54
CA VAL A 3 -0.11 11.66 -9.16
C VAL A 3 -0.36 12.88 -8.28
N THR A 4 -1.15 12.70 -7.23
CA THR A 4 -1.41 13.71 -6.19
C THR A 4 -0.62 13.35 -4.92
N GLU A 5 -0.83 14.05 -3.82
CA GLU A 5 -0.18 13.73 -2.54
C GLU A 5 -0.65 12.39 -1.95
N LYS A 6 -1.84 11.91 -2.32
CA LYS A 6 -2.48 10.73 -1.72
C LYS A 6 -2.86 9.67 -2.73
N ASP A 7 -3.13 10.05 -3.98
CA ASP A 7 -3.74 9.17 -4.98
C ASP A 7 -3.03 9.21 -6.33
N LEU A 8 -2.98 8.05 -6.99
CA LEU A 8 -2.67 7.86 -8.40
C LEU A 8 -3.98 7.89 -9.19
N LEU A 9 -4.08 8.83 -10.12
CA LEU A 9 -5.29 9.09 -10.91
C LEU A 9 -5.12 8.65 -12.36
N LEU A 10 -6.06 7.85 -12.86
CA LEU A 10 -6.12 7.43 -14.26
C LEU A 10 -7.30 8.10 -14.97
N TYR A 11 -7.08 8.44 -16.24
CA TYR A 11 -8.05 9.09 -17.11
C TYR A 11 -7.99 8.40 -18.48
N ASP A 12 -9.12 8.24 -19.14
CA ASP A 12 -9.20 7.62 -20.47
C ASP A 12 -8.52 8.48 -21.54
N CYS A 13 -8.51 9.80 -21.35
CA CYS A 13 -7.85 10.75 -22.22
C CYS A 13 -7.29 11.93 -21.41
N MET A 14 -6.50 12.79 -22.06
CA MET A 14 -5.97 14.00 -21.41
C MET A 14 -7.13 14.93 -21.01
N PRO A 15 -7.29 15.29 -19.73
CA PRO A 15 -8.36 16.18 -19.31
C PRO A 15 -8.07 17.62 -19.75
N TRP A 16 -9.05 18.29 -20.37
CA TRP A 16 -8.90 19.66 -20.90
C TRP A 16 -9.62 20.73 -20.06
N THR A 17 -10.47 20.31 -19.12
CA THR A 17 -11.23 21.21 -18.24
C THR A 17 -10.98 20.85 -16.79
N ARG A 18 -11.16 21.82 -15.89
CA ARG A 18 -11.04 21.60 -14.45
C ARG A 18 -11.98 20.49 -13.95
N ASP A 19 -13.19 20.43 -14.48
CA ASP A 19 -14.18 19.44 -14.04
C ASP A 19 -13.81 18.03 -14.52
N ALA A 20 -13.18 17.91 -15.70
CA ALA A 20 -12.61 16.65 -16.17
C ALA A 20 -11.41 16.22 -15.31
N TRP A 21 -10.56 17.16 -14.89
CA TRP A 21 -9.49 16.90 -13.91
C TRP A 21 -10.01 16.46 -12.54
N ALA A 22 -11.22 16.88 -12.15
CA ALA A 22 -11.85 16.45 -10.91
C ALA A 22 -12.52 15.07 -10.99
N SER A 23 -12.61 14.49 -12.18
CA SER A 23 -13.38 13.26 -12.45
C SER A 23 -12.51 12.16 -13.09
N PRO A 24 -11.52 11.60 -12.37
CA PRO A 24 -10.71 10.50 -12.87
C PRO A 24 -11.55 9.23 -13.04
N CYS A 25 -11.21 8.41 -14.04
CA CYS A 25 -11.84 7.12 -14.28
C CYS A 25 -11.51 6.13 -13.15
N HIS A 26 -10.26 6.18 -12.67
CA HIS A 26 -9.80 5.41 -11.53
C HIS A 26 -8.95 6.28 -10.59
N SER A 27 -9.13 6.06 -9.29
CA SER A 27 -8.34 6.70 -8.24
C SER A 27 -7.81 5.62 -7.29
N TYR A 28 -6.50 5.54 -7.18
CA TYR A 28 -5.80 4.52 -6.41
C TYR A 28 -4.99 5.14 -5.28
N PRO A 29 -5.24 4.79 -4.01
CA PRO A 29 -4.48 5.37 -2.91
C PRO A 29 -3.01 4.95 -3.00
N LEU A 30 -2.10 5.92 -2.98
CA LEU A 30 -0.66 5.73 -3.09
C LEU A 30 -0.13 4.83 -1.96
N VAL A 31 -0.69 4.95 -0.75
CA VAL A 31 -0.31 4.09 0.38
C VAL A 31 -0.60 2.62 0.13
N ALA A 32 -1.61 2.29 -0.68
CA ALA A 32 -1.94 0.93 -1.08
C ALA A 32 -1.47 0.59 -2.51
N THR A 33 -0.62 1.43 -3.12
CA THR A 33 -0.09 1.26 -4.48
C THR A 33 1.42 1.04 -4.43
N ARG A 34 1.94 0.15 -5.27
CA ARG A 34 3.37 -0.15 -5.37
C ARG A 34 3.83 -0.23 -6.81
N LEU A 35 5.00 0.32 -7.08
CA LEU A 35 5.75 0.07 -8.31
C LEU A 35 6.35 -1.35 -8.25
N VAL A 36 6.09 -2.17 -9.26
CA VAL A 36 6.59 -3.56 -9.31
C VAL A 36 7.50 -3.86 -10.49
N HIS A 37 7.48 -3.02 -11.52
CA HIS A 37 8.34 -3.14 -12.68
C HIS A 37 8.71 -1.75 -13.18
N SER A 38 9.95 -1.58 -13.64
CA SER A 38 10.43 -0.39 -14.34
C SER A 38 11.61 -0.82 -15.21
N GLY A 39 11.45 -0.84 -16.53
CA GLY A 39 12.53 -1.22 -17.43
C GLY A 39 12.08 -1.52 -18.86
N SER A 40 13.05 -1.95 -19.65
CA SER A 40 12.80 -2.58 -20.95
C SER A 40 12.32 -4.01 -20.74
N GLY A 41 11.27 -4.42 -21.44
CA GLY A 41 10.73 -5.79 -21.40
C GLY A 41 11.67 -6.87 -21.95
N CYS A 42 12.78 -6.50 -22.60
CA CYS A 42 13.72 -7.43 -23.22
C CYS A 42 15.12 -7.36 -22.57
N ARG A 43 15.70 -8.51 -22.23
CA ARG A 43 17.08 -8.66 -21.71
C ARG A 43 18.18 -8.43 -22.77
N SER A 44 17.81 -8.03 -23.98
CA SER A 44 18.73 -7.73 -25.08
C SER A 44 18.37 -6.37 -25.69
N PRO A 45 19.37 -5.53 -26.02
CA PRO A 45 19.15 -4.23 -26.66
C PRO A 45 18.81 -4.48 -28.13
N SER A 46 17.54 -4.75 -28.41
CA SER A 46 17.00 -4.65 -29.77
C SER A 46 16.40 -3.26 -29.94
N LEU A 47 16.61 -2.68 -31.12
CA LEU A 47 16.02 -1.40 -31.51
C LEU A 47 14.49 -1.58 -31.51
N GLY A 48 13.81 -1.05 -30.48
CA GLY A 48 12.35 -1.16 -30.34
C GLY A 48 11.83 -1.89 -29.11
N SER A 49 12.64 -2.08 -28.05
CA SER A 49 12.10 -2.59 -26.79
C SER A 49 11.28 -1.51 -26.04
N ASP A 50 10.02 -1.83 -25.76
CA ASP A 50 9.12 -0.94 -25.04
C ASP A 50 9.63 -0.68 -23.62
N LEU A 51 9.81 0.61 -23.29
CA LEU A 51 10.08 1.06 -21.93
C LEU A 51 8.77 1.10 -21.19
N THR A 52 8.67 0.32 -20.11
CA THR A 52 7.44 0.22 -19.34
C THR A 52 7.72 0.27 -17.85
N PHE A 53 6.71 0.72 -17.12
CA PHE A 53 6.63 0.52 -15.68
C PHE A 53 5.25 -0.01 -15.31
N ALA A 54 5.17 -0.76 -14.22
CA ALA A 54 3.92 -1.33 -13.76
C ALA A 54 3.64 -1.00 -12.31
N THR A 55 2.39 -0.66 -12.02
CA THR A 55 1.88 -0.46 -10.67
C THR A 55 0.93 -1.58 -10.29
N ARG A 56 0.92 -1.94 -9.01
CA ARG A 56 -0.08 -2.80 -8.40
C ARG A 56 -0.74 -2.04 -7.25
N THR A 57 -2.05 -2.13 -7.13
CA THR A 57 -2.81 -1.52 -6.04
C THR A 57 -3.64 -2.57 -5.35
N GLY A 58 -3.56 -2.64 -4.02
CA GLY A 58 -4.46 -3.46 -3.23
C GLY A 58 -5.85 -2.82 -3.17
N SER A 59 -6.87 -3.54 -3.61
CA SER A 59 -8.27 -3.13 -3.56
C SER A 59 -9.13 -4.19 -2.87
N ARG A 60 -10.39 -3.84 -2.58
CA ARG A 60 -11.34 -4.79 -1.94
C ARG A 60 -11.66 -5.98 -2.84
N GLN A 61 -11.40 -5.87 -4.14
CA GLN A 61 -11.62 -6.91 -5.15
C GLN A 61 -10.35 -7.74 -5.42
N GLY A 62 -9.21 -7.40 -4.82
CA GLY A 62 -7.95 -8.09 -5.05
C GLY A 62 -6.81 -7.13 -5.35
N ILE A 63 -6.03 -7.43 -6.38
CA ILE A 63 -4.91 -6.60 -6.80
C ILE A 63 -5.18 -6.11 -8.21
N GLU A 64 -5.26 -4.79 -8.38
CA GLU A 64 -5.36 -4.15 -9.67
C GLU A 64 -3.96 -3.83 -10.21
N MET A 65 -3.71 -4.17 -11.46
CA MET A 65 -2.40 -3.97 -12.10
C MET A 65 -2.54 -3.09 -13.32
N HIS A 66 -1.67 -2.08 -13.43
CA HIS A 66 -1.60 -1.20 -14.59
C HIS A 66 -0.18 -1.19 -15.14
N LEU A 67 -0.06 -1.42 -16.44
CA LEU A 67 1.18 -1.31 -17.19
C LEU A 67 1.17 -0.01 -17.99
N PHE A 68 2.23 0.77 -17.87
CA PHE A 68 2.39 2.05 -18.54
C PHE A 68 3.59 1.99 -19.45
N ARG A 69 3.41 2.43 -20.70
CA ARG A 69 4.50 2.65 -21.65
C ARG A 69 5.00 4.09 -21.52
N VAL A 70 6.30 4.27 -21.64
CA VAL A 70 6.95 5.58 -21.71
C VAL A 70 7.83 5.66 -22.95
N GLU A 71 8.05 6.89 -23.43
CA GLU A 71 8.78 7.12 -24.68
C GLU A 71 10.30 7.18 -24.47
N THR A 72 10.74 7.67 -23.30
CA THR A 72 12.16 7.87 -23.02
C THR A 72 12.59 7.24 -21.69
N HIS A 73 13.88 6.89 -21.58
CA HIS A 73 14.48 6.47 -20.30
C HIS A 73 14.38 7.55 -19.22
N ARG A 74 14.35 8.83 -19.62
CA ARG A 74 14.17 9.95 -18.70
C ARG A 74 12.78 9.94 -18.09
N ASP A 75 11.75 9.71 -18.90
CA ASP A 75 10.37 9.62 -18.42
C ASP A 75 10.19 8.40 -17.53
N LEU A 76 10.79 7.26 -17.91
CA LEU A 76 10.79 6.05 -17.08
C LEU A 76 11.37 6.35 -15.69
N SER A 77 12.54 6.98 -15.65
CA SER A 77 13.22 7.33 -14.40
C SER A 77 12.41 8.33 -13.59
N THR A 78 11.82 9.32 -14.25
CA THR A 78 10.98 10.34 -13.63
C THR A 78 9.74 9.72 -12.98
N TRP A 79 8.99 8.90 -13.72
CA TRP A 79 7.77 8.27 -13.20
C TRP A 79 8.07 7.27 -12.08
N THR A 80 9.11 6.45 -12.23
CA THR A 80 9.56 5.55 -11.17
C THR A 80 9.87 6.31 -9.89
N ARG A 81 10.61 7.42 -9.99
CA ARG A 81 10.93 8.26 -8.83
C ARG A 81 9.69 8.90 -8.22
N ILE A 82 8.82 9.51 -9.04
CA ILE A 82 7.57 10.16 -8.58
C ILE A 82 6.70 9.16 -7.83
N LEU A 83 6.54 7.94 -8.36
CA LEU A 83 5.70 6.92 -7.73
C LEU A 83 6.28 6.44 -6.40
N VAL A 84 7.58 6.09 -6.37
CA VAL A 84 8.21 5.61 -5.14
C VAL A 84 8.21 6.69 -4.06
N GLN A 85 8.65 7.91 -4.39
CA GLN A 85 8.69 9.03 -3.45
C GLN A 85 7.28 9.46 -3.04
N GLY A 86 6.33 9.45 -3.97
CA GLY A 86 4.92 9.75 -3.70
C GLY A 86 4.30 8.76 -2.72
N CYS A 87 4.52 7.46 -2.88
CA CYS A 87 4.06 6.44 -1.92
C CYS A 87 4.65 6.66 -0.52
N HIS A 88 5.93 7.01 -0.42
CA HIS A 88 6.57 7.30 0.87
C HIS A 88 6.01 8.58 1.51
N ALA A 89 5.88 9.65 0.74
CA ALA A 89 5.28 10.91 1.21
C ALA A 89 3.82 10.70 1.65
N ALA A 90 3.04 9.90 0.91
CA ALA A 90 1.67 9.56 1.27
C ALA A 90 1.61 8.77 2.59
N ALA A 91 2.55 7.86 2.86
CA ALA A 91 2.64 7.16 4.14
C ALA A 91 2.91 8.12 5.30
N GLU A 92 3.80 9.08 5.10
CA GLU A 92 4.09 10.11 6.11
C GLU A 92 2.93 11.08 6.32
N LEU A 93 2.13 11.35 5.28
CA LEU A 93 0.97 12.23 5.36
C LEU A 93 -0.24 11.54 6.00
N ILE A 94 -0.53 10.29 5.61
CA ILE A 94 -1.69 9.54 6.09
C ILE A 94 -1.52 9.10 7.54
N LYS A 95 -0.27 8.78 7.95
CA LYS A 95 0.15 8.40 9.31
C LYS A 95 -0.49 7.16 9.91
N GLU A 96 -1.75 6.86 9.65
CA GLU A 96 -2.44 5.71 10.21
C GLU A 96 -3.55 5.21 9.30
N VAL A 97 -3.78 3.89 9.34
CA VAL A 97 -4.91 3.24 8.69
C VAL A 97 -5.57 2.34 9.72
N SER A 98 -6.90 2.42 9.82
CA SER A 98 -7.70 1.60 10.72
C SER A 98 -8.78 0.85 9.97
N LEU A 99 -9.05 -0.38 10.39
CA LEU A 99 -10.13 -1.20 9.84
C LEU A 99 -10.76 -2.06 10.95
N GLY A 100 -12.05 -2.35 10.79
CA GLY A 100 -12.75 -3.31 11.64
C GLY A 100 -12.47 -4.74 11.16
N CYS A 101 -12.24 -5.65 12.10
CA CYS A 101 -12.01 -7.06 11.85
C CYS A 101 -12.46 -7.90 13.04
N THR A 102 -12.57 -9.21 12.84
CA THR A 102 -12.89 -10.15 13.92
C THR A 102 -11.63 -10.92 14.32
N LEU A 103 -11.34 -10.95 15.62
CA LEU A 103 -10.24 -11.70 16.21
C LEU A 103 -10.80 -12.61 17.31
N ASN A 104 -10.60 -13.92 17.19
CA ASN A 104 -11.10 -14.92 18.14
C ASN A 104 -12.62 -14.79 18.42
N GLY A 105 -13.40 -14.45 17.39
CA GLY A 105 -14.85 -14.25 17.50
C GLY A 105 -15.28 -12.94 18.16
N GLN A 106 -14.36 -12.00 18.42
CA GLN A 106 -14.66 -10.67 18.93
C GLN A 106 -14.42 -9.61 17.87
N ASP A 107 -15.34 -8.64 17.78
CA ASP A 107 -15.18 -7.48 16.90
C ASP A 107 -14.15 -6.51 17.50
N VAL A 108 -13.11 -6.27 16.70
CA VAL A 108 -11.97 -5.46 17.05
C VAL A 108 -11.64 -4.49 15.92
N ARG A 109 -10.85 -3.47 16.25
CA ARG A 109 -10.27 -2.53 15.30
C ARG A 109 -8.78 -2.76 15.26
N LEU A 110 -8.27 -3.11 14.09
CA LEU A 110 -6.85 -3.06 13.79
C LEU A 110 -6.50 -1.66 13.33
N THR A 111 -5.56 -1.02 14.02
CA THR A 111 -4.94 0.24 13.63
C THR A 111 -3.46 0.01 13.36
N VAL A 112 -3.02 0.36 12.15
CA VAL A 112 -1.62 0.37 11.75
C VAL A 112 -1.20 1.83 11.64
N HIS A 113 -0.40 2.29 12.60
CA HIS A 113 0.14 3.63 12.66
C HIS A 113 1.60 3.61 12.19
N TYR A 114 1.94 4.51 11.27
CA TYR A 114 3.27 4.66 10.68
C TYR A 114 4.34 4.68 11.76
N GLU A 115 4.31 5.56 12.76
CA GLU A 115 5.32 5.50 13.83
C GLU A 115 5.08 4.41 14.88
N ASN A 116 3.88 4.36 15.47
CA ASN A 116 3.59 3.59 16.68
C ASN A 116 3.37 2.08 16.45
N GLY A 117 3.32 1.62 15.20
CA GLY A 117 3.09 0.22 14.86
C GLY A 117 1.62 -0.18 14.91
N PHE A 118 1.36 -1.35 15.48
CA PHE A 118 0.08 -2.04 15.46
C PHE A 118 -0.63 -1.84 16.78
N THR A 119 -1.92 -1.53 16.72
CA THR A 119 -2.81 -1.44 17.86
C THR A 119 -4.07 -2.23 17.53
N ILE A 120 -4.50 -3.09 18.45
CA ILE A 120 -5.75 -3.84 18.35
C ILE A 120 -6.60 -3.43 19.52
N SER A 121 -7.78 -2.88 19.26
CA SER A 121 -8.72 -2.47 20.31
C SER A 121 -10.11 -3.06 20.08
N ARG A 122 -10.88 -3.25 21.14
CA ARG A 122 -12.31 -3.58 21.03
C ARG A 122 -13.05 -2.42 20.37
N GLU A 123 -14.06 -2.74 19.57
CA GLU A 123 -14.85 -1.73 18.87
C GLU A 123 -15.74 -0.88 19.82
N ASN A 124 -15.88 -1.29 21.09
CA ASN A 124 -16.58 -0.54 22.13
C ASN A 124 -15.70 0.63 22.63
N GLY A 125 -16.06 1.87 22.25
CA GLY A 125 -15.30 3.13 22.36
C GLY A 125 -14.88 3.65 23.75
N ALA A 126 -14.62 2.79 24.73
CA ALA A 126 -13.99 3.17 25.99
C ALA A 126 -12.45 3.14 25.88
N PRO A 127 -11.70 4.01 26.57
CA PRO A 127 -10.23 4.06 26.53
C PRO A 127 -9.54 2.79 27.07
N SER A 128 -10.25 1.92 27.78
CA SER A 128 -9.78 0.59 28.22
C SER A 128 -9.99 -0.51 27.15
N SER A 129 -10.24 -0.14 25.89
CA SER A 129 -10.51 -1.09 24.80
C SER A 129 -9.25 -1.72 24.19
N LEU A 130 -8.05 -1.25 24.54
CA LEU A 130 -6.79 -1.77 24.00
C LEU A 130 -6.56 -3.23 24.40
N LEU A 131 -6.46 -4.11 23.40
CA LEU A 131 -6.13 -5.52 23.57
C LEU A 131 -4.64 -5.75 23.39
N TYR A 132 -4.09 -5.23 22.30
CA TYR A 132 -2.69 -5.46 21.93
C TYR A 132 -2.04 -4.21 21.35
N ARG A 133 -0.74 -4.08 21.60
CA ARG A 133 0.10 -3.05 20.97
C ARG A 133 1.46 -3.64 20.67
N TYR A 134 1.87 -3.56 19.41
CA TYR A 134 3.16 -4.05 18.95
C TYR A 134 3.83 -3.03 18.05
N PRO A 135 5.11 -2.70 18.26
CA PRO A 135 5.85 -1.88 17.31
C PRO A 135 6.22 -2.71 16.06
N PHE A 136 6.67 -2.06 14.99
CA PHE A 136 7.01 -2.75 13.73
C PHE A 136 8.13 -3.78 13.89
N GLU A 137 9.09 -3.52 14.77
CA GLU A 137 10.26 -4.37 15.02
C GLU A 137 9.87 -5.72 15.65
N ARG A 138 8.66 -5.84 16.20
CA ARG A 138 8.14 -7.09 16.73
C ARG A 138 7.48 -7.96 15.68
N LEU A 139 7.08 -7.42 14.52
CA LEU A 139 6.43 -8.20 13.47
C LEU A 139 7.44 -9.16 12.84
N LYS A 140 7.30 -10.46 13.14
CA LYS A 140 8.16 -11.53 12.62
C LYS A 140 7.66 -12.05 11.28
N MET A 141 6.35 -12.23 11.18
CA MET A 141 5.71 -12.74 9.98
C MET A 141 4.39 -12.01 9.75
N SER A 142 4.11 -11.71 8.49
CA SER A 142 2.79 -11.31 8.02
C SER A 142 2.41 -12.17 6.82
N ALA A 143 1.20 -12.72 6.81
CA ALA A 143 0.66 -13.47 5.69
C ALA A 143 -0.81 -13.09 5.44
N ASP A 144 -1.33 -13.49 4.28
CA ASP A 144 -2.73 -13.27 3.92
C ASP A 144 -3.23 -14.41 3.02
N ASP A 145 -4.53 -14.75 3.11
CA ASP A 145 -5.14 -15.80 2.29
C ASP A 145 -5.65 -15.30 0.93
N GLY A 146 -5.50 -14.01 0.64
CA GLY A 146 -6.02 -13.34 -0.56
C GLY A 146 -7.54 -13.14 -0.58
N ILE A 147 -8.27 -13.62 0.42
CA ILE A 147 -9.74 -13.65 0.45
C ILE A 147 -10.26 -12.73 1.56
N ARG A 148 -9.90 -12.99 2.82
CA ARG A 148 -10.36 -12.20 3.97
C ARG A 148 -9.48 -12.25 5.21
N ASN A 149 -8.62 -13.25 5.35
CA ASN A 149 -7.81 -13.42 6.54
C ASN A 149 -6.45 -12.73 6.41
N LEU A 150 -6.08 -11.99 7.44
CA LEU A 150 -4.74 -11.45 7.67
C LEU A 150 -4.12 -12.17 8.87
N TYR A 151 -2.90 -12.63 8.71
CA TYR A 151 -2.13 -13.32 9.73
C TYR A 151 -0.96 -12.45 10.16
N LEU A 152 -0.82 -12.18 11.46
CA LEU A 152 0.26 -11.36 12.03
C LEU A 152 0.89 -12.10 13.21
N ASP A 153 2.18 -12.42 13.11
CA ASP A 153 2.95 -13.01 14.21
C ASP A 153 3.94 -11.98 14.76
N PHE A 154 3.78 -11.63 16.02
CA PHE A 154 4.65 -10.71 16.77
C PHE A 154 5.65 -11.43 17.69
N GLY A 155 5.64 -12.76 17.71
CA GLY A 155 6.48 -13.60 18.53
C GLY A 155 6.19 -13.53 20.03
N GLY A 156 4.97 -13.12 20.42
CA GLY A 156 4.50 -13.17 21.80
C GLY A 156 3.80 -14.50 22.15
N PRO A 157 3.34 -14.66 23.40
CA PRO A 157 2.67 -15.87 23.87
C PRO A 157 1.34 -16.18 23.15
N GLU A 158 0.73 -15.19 22.53
CA GLU A 158 -0.48 -15.30 21.72
C GLU A 158 -0.30 -16.09 20.42
N GLY A 159 0.95 -16.25 19.94
CA GLY A 159 1.24 -16.86 18.65
C GLY A 159 0.78 -15.99 17.47
N GLU A 160 0.41 -16.63 16.37
CA GLU A 160 -0.09 -15.95 15.17
C GLU A 160 -1.51 -15.42 15.40
N LEU A 161 -1.69 -14.11 15.24
CA LEU A 161 -3.00 -13.46 15.28
C LEU A 161 -3.68 -13.62 13.92
N THR A 162 -4.77 -14.38 13.88
CA THR A 162 -5.63 -14.52 12.69
C THR A 162 -6.79 -13.52 12.76
N MET A 163 -6.83 -12.59 11.81
CA MET A 163 -7.85 -11.54 11.73
C MET A 163 -8.73 -11.73 10.49
N ASP A 164 -10.04 -11.88 10.68
CA ASP A 164 -11.02 -11.85 9.58
C ASP A 164 -11.37 -10.39 9.27
N LEU A 165 -10.95 -9.90 8.09
CA LEU A 165 -11.16 -8.52 7.67
C LEU A 165 -12.49 -8.29 6.96
N HIS A 166 -13.31 -9.33 6.79
CA HIS A 166 -14.57 -9.30 6.03
C HIS A 166 -14.43 -8.85 4.57
N SER A 167 -13.20 -8.70 4.08
CA SER A 167 -12.86 -8.21 2.74
C SER A 167 -11.42 -8.55 2.41
N CYS A 168 -11.06 -8.45 1.12
CA CYS A 168 -9.73 -8.80 0.65
C CYS A 168 -8.63 -8.07 1.46
N PRO A 169 -7.61 -8.79 1.99
CA PRO A 169 -6.57 -8.19 2.84
C PRO A 169 -5.51 -7.40 2.06
N LYS A 170 -5.56 -7.41 0.73
CA LYS A 170 -4.54 -6.77 -0.11
C LYS A 170 -4.35 -5.27 0.15
N PRO A 171 -5.38 -4.44 0.37
CA PRO A 171 -5.17 -3.03 0.71
C PRO A 171 -4.28 -2.84 1.94
N ILE A 172 -4.59 -3.53 3.06
CA ILE A 172 -3.81 -3.37 4.30
C ILE A 172 -2.41 -3.96 4.16
N VAL A 173 -2.24 -5.09 3.46
CA VAL A 173 -0.93 -5.67 3.16
C VAL A 173 -0.07 -4.68 2.37
N PHE A 174 -0.64 -3.99 1.37
CA PHE A 174 0.09 -2.98 0.61
C PHE A 174 0.45 -1.77 1.47
N VAL A 175 -0.46 -1.30 2.33
CA VAL A 175 -0.17 -0.24 3.31
C VAL A 175 0.99 -0.62 4.22
N LEU A 176 1.01 -1.84 4.75
CA LEU A 176 2.10 -2.35 5.59
C LEU A 176 3.44 -2.32 4.87
N HIS A 177 3.48 -2.79 3.63
CA HIS A 177 4.69 -2.72 2.81
C HIS A 177 5.14 -1.28 2.54
N THR A 178 4.22 -0.36 2.27
CA THR A 178 4.55 1.04 2.03
C THR A 178 5.09 1.70 3.30
N PHE A 179 4.47 1.46 4.46
CA PHE A 179 4.93 1.99 5.74
C PHE A 179 6.33 1.47 6.09
N LEU A 180 6.55 0.16 5.95
CA LEU A 180 7.87 -0.45 6.17
C LEU A 180 8.92 0.10 5.19
N SER A 181 8.59 0.19 3.90
CA SER A 181 9.51 0.71 2.89
C SER A 181 9.91 2.16 3.18
N ALA A 182 8.95 3.03 3.49
CA ALA A 182 9.21 4.44 3.79
C ALA A 182 10.06 4.59 5.06
N LYS A 183 9.79 3.80 6.11
CA LYS A 183 10.61 3.79 7.33
C LYS A 183 12.05 3.40 7.05
N VAL A 184 12.26 2.31 6.31
CA VAL A 184 13.61 1.80 6.01
C VAL A 184 14.39 2.81 5.17
N THR A 185 13.74 3.44 4.18
CA THR A 185 14.33 4.53 3.39
C THR A 185 14.68 5.73 4.27
N ARG A 186 13.80 6.16 5.19
CA ARG A 186 14.07 7.26 6.13
C ARG A 186 15.24 6.97 7.06
N MET A 187 15.43 5.71 7.46
CA MET A 187 16.57 5.28 8.30
C MET A 187 17.88 5.12 7.50
N GLY A 188 17.87 5.28 6.18
CA GLY A 188 19.06 5.12 5.34
C GLY A 188 19.57 3.68 5.24
N LEU A 189 18.71 2.69 5.51
CA LEU A 189 19.08 1.27 5.53
C LEU A 189 19.02 0.60 4.16
N LEU A 190 18.55 1.31 3.14
CA LEU A 190 18.60 0.90 1.73
C LEU A 190 19.47 1.91 0.98
N VAL A 191 20.66 1.47 0.56
CA VAL A 191 21.58 2.18 -0.35
C VAL A 191 21.55 1.49 -1.69
#